data_AF-A0A2Z2MK77-F1
#
_entry.id   AF-A0A2Z2MK77-F1
#
_cell.length_a   1.000
_cell.length_b   1.000
_cell.length_c   1.000
_cell.angle_alpha   90.00
_cell.angle_beta   90.00
_cell.angle_gamma   90.00
#
_symmetry.space_group_name_H-M   'P 1'
#
loop_
_entity.id
_entity.type
_entity.pdbx_description
1 polymer ?
#
loop_
_entity_poly.entity_id
_entity_poly.type
_entity_poly.pdbx_seq_one_letter_code
_entity_poly.pdbx_strand_id
1 'polypeptide(L)'
;MGEGLAEDERVPRVLLDSAREVLGQLRERVLNRTVDLGLLLDVQSLFILGLSDASLYAFALRFDDLVEESYGIFREGYVLLKHNGLLVSDPELDLQLGMLKNLDVKRGFSLDRRLSMLGSPREIQVWVNRIIKLRNALYGVFPRDPLRELGYGMSKEDRKFPMLLKAVTRVYEMSPPTVEALAKLLYLEMELGLDPSKLPCRNGRCEEILSLGSVEGFEVVNSGDVELYYRFKEGKHLDSPWGRITMGEPVEIVIFSKEKKRGFRCVRS
;
A
#
# COMPACT_ATOMS: atom_id res chain seq x y z
N MET A 1 21.65 13.23 -10.90
CA MET A 1 20.40 12.48 -10.63
C MET A 1 20.30 11.27 -11.57
N GLY A 2 21.25 10.32 -11.52
CA GLY A 2 21.29 9.18 -12.44
C GLY A 2 21.64 7.84 -11.80
N GLU A 3 22.22 7.83 -10.60
CA GLU A 3 22.67 6.59 -9.94
C GLU A 3 21.55 5.90 -9.13
N GLY A 4 20.63 6.65 -8.52
CA GLY A 4 19.56 6.07 -7.69
C GLY A 4 18.47 5.31 -8.46
N LEU A 5 18.19 5.67 -9.72
CA LEU A 5 17.22 4.94 -10.56
C LEU A 5 17.75 3.56 -10.96
N ALA A 6 19.05 3.46 -11.28
CA ALA A 6 19.67 2.18 -11.63
C ALA A 6 19.80 1.22 -10.43
N GLU A 7 19.88 1.77 -9.21
CA GLU A 7 19.88 0.99 -7.97
C GLU A 7 18.48 0.44 -7.66
N ASP A 8 17.45 1.29 -7.72
CA ASP A 8 16.04 0.90 -7.51
C ASP A 8 15.56 -0.17 -8.49
N GLU A 9 16.05 -0.16 -9.74
CA GLU A 9 15.72 -1.18 -10.74
C GLU A 9 16.30 -2.57 -10.45
N ARG A 10 17.41 -2.64 -9.71
CA ARG A 10 18.05 -3.91 -9.32
C ARG A 10 17.39 -4.55 -8.09
N VAL A 11 16.85 -3.73 -7.19
CA VAL A 11 16.20 -4.17 -5.94
C VAL A 11 15.19 -5.31 -6.17
N PRO A 12 14.17 -5.20 -7.06
CA PRO A 12 13.18 -6.27 -7.21
C PRO A 12 13.79 -7.60 -7.67
N ARG A 13 14.85 -7.57 -8.51
CA ARG A 13 15.53 -8.79 -8.97
C ARG A 13 16.30 -9.45 -7.83
N VAL A 14 17.06 -8.68 -7.05
CA VAL A 14 17.81 -9.20 -5.90
C VAL A 14 16.88 -9.84 -4.87
N LEU A 15 15.74 -9.20 -4.59
CA LEU A 15 14.73 -9.74 -3.67
C LEU A 15 14.09 -11.03 -4.22
N LEU A 16 13.81 -11.09 -5.53
CA LEU A 16 13.31 -12.30 -6.18
C LEU A 16 14.30 -13.46 -6.11
N ASP A 17 15.57 -13.20 -6.37
CA ASP A 17 16.61 -14.24 -6.34
C ASP A 17 16.83 -14.77 -4.92
N SER A 18 16.81 -13.90 -3.90
CA SER A 18 16.83 -14.32 -2.50
C SER A 18 15.61 -15.17 -2.13
N ALA A 19 14.41 -14.78 -2.56
CA ALA A 19 13.21 -15.57 -2.33
C ALA A 19 13.27 -16.95 -3.01
N ARG A 20 13.84 -17.04 -4.22
CA ARG A 20 14.04 -18.32 -4.91
C ARG A 20 14.98 -19.24 -4.16
N GLU A 21 16.07 -18.70 -3.62
CA GLU A 21 17.02 -19.47 -2.82
C GLU A 21 16.31 -20.07 -1.59
N VAL A 22 15.54 -19.26 -0.86
CA VAL A 22 14.77 -19.73 0.30
C VAL A 22 13.74 -20.78 -0.10
N LEU A 23 13.06 -20.63 -1.25
CA LEU A 23 12.16 -21.65 -1.77
C LEU A 23 12.91 -22.95 -2.10
N GLY A 24 14.11 -22.87 -2.68
CA GLY A 24 14.98 -24.02 -2.93
C GLY A 24 15.32 -24.76 -1.63
N GLN A 25 15.80 -24.03 -0.63
CA GLN A 25 16.12 -24.58 0.70
C GLN A 25 14.87 -25.21 1.36
N LEU A 26 13.71 -24.57 1.24
CA LEU A 26 12.44 -25.11 1.74
C LEU A 26 12.08 -26.43 1.06
N ARG A 27 12.20 -26.52 -0.28
CA ARG A 27 11.94 -27.78 -1.01
C ARG A 27 12.87 -28.90 -0.53
N GLU A 28 14.16 -28.63 -0.42
CA GLU A 28 15.15 -29.62 0.02
C GLU A 28 14.87 -30.10 1.46
N ARG A 29 14.61 -29.17 2.39
CA ARG A 29 14.32 -29.52 3.79
C ARG A 29 12.98 -30.21 3.98
N VAL A 30 11.97 -29.88 3.17
CA VAL A 30 10.71 -30.63 3.15
C VAL A 30 10.94 -32.07 2.70
N LEU A 31 11.68 -32.28 1.61
CA LEU A 31 12.00 -33.62 1.10
C LEU A 31 12.77 -34.45 2.13
N ASN A 32 13.74 -33.83 2.81
CA ASN A 32 14.58 -34.47 3.82
C ASN A 32 13.91 -34.56 5.21
N ARG A 33 12.72 -33.96 5.39
CA ARG A 33 12.00 -33.87 6.68
C ARG A 33 12.82 -33.19 7.79
N THR A 34 13.56 -32.14 7.44
CA THR A 34 14.46 -31.37 8.32
C THR A 34 14.04 -29.90 8.44
N VAL A 35 12.74 -29.62 8.31
CA VAL A 35 12.19 -28.27 8.50
C VAL A 35 12.21 -27.94 10.00
N ASP A 36 12.78 -26.78 10.33
CA ASP A 36 12.84 -26.22 11.69
C ASP A 36 12.20 -24.82 11.73
N LEU A 37 12.05 -24.25 12.93
CA LEU A 37 11.46 -22.92 13.12
C LEU A 37 12.31 -21.80 12.50
N GLY A 38 13.64 -21.95 12.46
CA GLY A 38 14.53 -20.98 11.84
C GLY A 38 14.23 -20.80 10.35
N LEU A 39 14.09 -21.92 9.63
CA LEU A 39 13.67 -21.90 8.23
C LEU A 39 12.29 -21.25 8.04
N LEU A 40 11.35 -21.48 8.95
CA LEU A 40 10.01 -20.87 8.83
C LEU A 40 10.04 -19.35 9.05
N LEU A 41 10.94 -18.86 9.91
CA LEU A 41 11.21 -17.43 10.05
C LEU A 41 11.85 -16.86 8.78
N ASP A 42 12.79 -17.56 8.15
CA ASP A 42 13.37 -17.18 6.85
C ASP A 42 12.32 -17.16 5.74
N VAL A 43 11.41 -18.14 5.73
CA VAL A 43 10.27 -18.16 4.81
C VAL A 43 9.40 -16.92 5.01
N GLN A 44 9.15 -16.49 6.25
CA GLN A 44 8.37 -15.29 6.50
C GLN A 44 9.10 -14.02 6.01
N SER A 45 10.36 -13.85 6.42
CA SER A 45 11.11 -12.60 6.27
C SER A 45 11.80 -12.44 4.91
N LEU A 46 12.36 -13.52 4.35
CA LEU A 46 13.11 -13.50 3.11
C LEU A 46 12.28 -13.96 1.92
N PHE A 47 11.36 -14.91 2.11
CA PHE A 47 10.48 -15.35 1.03
C PHE A 47 9.21 -14.51 0.91
N ILE A 48 8.33 -14.47 1.92
CA ILE A 48 7.03 -13.77 1.79
C ILE A 48 7.22 -12.26 1.75
N LEU A 49 7.93 -11.68 2.72
CA LEU A 49 8.22 -10.25 2.72
C LEU A 49 9.13 -9.85 1.55
N GLY A 50 10.12 -10.68 1.19
CA GLY A 50 10.98 -10.45 0.02
C GLY A 50 10.19 -10.36 -1.29
N LEU A 51 9.30 -11.31 -1.56
CA LEU A 51 8.41 -11.27 -2.74
C LEU A 51 7.41 -10.11 -2.68
N SER A 52 6.95 -9.75 -1.48
CA SER A 52 6.06 -8.62 -1.27
C SER A 52 6.72 -7.29 -1.64
N ASP A 53 7.95 -7.09 -1.18
CA ASP A 53 8.73 -5.91 -1.50
C ASP A 53 9.15 -5.93 -2.98
N ALA A 54 9.57 -7.08 -3.53
CA ALA A 54 9.89 -7.21 -4.96
C ALA A 54 8.71 -6.83 -5.85
N SER A 55 7.51 -7.34 -5.54
CA SER A 55 6.28 -7.04 -6.25
C SER A 55 5.92 -5.55 -6.16
N LEU A 56 6.11 -4.92 -4.98
CA LEU A 56 5.87 -3.49 -4.79
C LEU A 56 6.78 -2.63 -5.67
N TYR A 57 8.09 -2.87 -5.61
CA TYR A 57 9.07 -2.15 -6.42
C TYR A 57 8.83 -2.38 -7.92
N ALA A 58 8.67 -3.64 -8.34
CA ALA A 58 8.41 -3.98 -9.73
C ALA A 58 7.15 -3.30 -10.26
N PHE A 59 6.05 -3.30 -9.50
CA PHE A 59 4.82 -2.64 -9.91
C PHE A 59 4.98 -1.13 -9.98
N ALA A 60 5.63 -0.50 -9.00
CA ALA A 60 5.89 0.95 -9.00
C ALA A 60 6.78 1.37 -10.19
N LEU A 61 7.72 0.52 -10.60
CA LEU A 61 8.67 0.76 -11.70
C LEU A 61 8.19 0.23 -13.07
N ARG A 62 6.98 -0.35 -13.14
CA ARG A 62 6.38 -0.91 -14.38
C ARG A 62 7.10 -2.14 -14.95
N PHE A 63 7.74 -2.94 -14.11
CA PHE A 63 8.28 -4.25 -14.46
C PHE A 63 7.23 -5.34 -14.24
N ASP A 64 6.25 -5.40 -15.14
CA ASP A 64 5.06 -6.25 -15.01
C ASP A 64 5.38 -7.75 -15.06
N ASP A 65 6.44 -8.12 -15.79
CA ASP A 65 7.00 -9.46 -15.83
C ASP A 65 7.47 -9.92 -14.43
N LEU A 66 8.16 -9.05 -13.69
CA LEU A 66 8.61 -9.34 -12.33
C LEU A 66 7.46 -9.41 -11.32
N VAL A 67 6.36 -8.68 -11.56
CA VAL A 67 5.14 -8.80 -10.75
C VAL A 67 4.48 -10.16 -10.94
N GLU A 68 4.32 -10.63 -12.19
CA GLU A 68 3.81 -11.98 -12.48
C GLU A 68 4.73 -13.07 -11.90
N GLU A 69 6.04 -12.89 -12.05
CA GLU A 69 7.04 -13.83 -11.54
C GLU A 69 6.99 -13.94 -10.01
N SER A 70 6.91 -12.80 -9.31
CA SER A 70 6.73 -12.76 -7.85
C SER A 70 5.50 -13.55 -7.41
N TYR A 71 4.38 -13.37 -8.11
CA TYR A 71 3.14 -14.10 -7.84
C TYR A 71 3.26 -15.60 -8.14
N GLY A 72 3.92 -15.97 -9.25
CA GLY A 72 4.18 -17.37 -9.62
C GLY A 72 4.99 -18.11 -8.55
N ILE A 73 6.10 -17.52 -8.11
CA ILE A 73 6.97 -18.05 -7.06
C ILE A 73 6.22 -18.15 -5.74
N PHE A 74 5.48 -17.10 -5.35
CA PHE A 74 4.67 -17.10 -4.13
C PHE A 74 3.68 -18.25 -4.11
N ARG A 75 2.94 -18.46 -5.21
CA ARG A 75 1.95 -19.54 -5.30
C ARG A 75 2.58 -20.90 -5.09
N GLU A 76 3.75 -21.13 -5.67
CA GLU A 76 4.46 -22.38 -5.50
C GLU A 76 4.87 -22.61 -4.04
N GLY A 77 5.54 -21.64 -3.42
CA GLY A 77 5.93 -21.74 -2.02
C GLY A 77 4.73 -21.88 -1.06
N TYR A 78 3.64 -21.16 -1.32
CA TYR A 78 2.41 -21.29 -0.53
C TYR A 78 1.81 -22.70 -0.62
N VAL A 79 1.75 -23.30 -1.82
CA VAL A 79 1.27 -24.67 -2.00
C VAL A 79 2.15 -25.66 -1.24
N LEU A 80 3.47 -25.50 -1.33
CA LEU A 80 4.43 -26.34 -0.63
C LEU A 80 4.25 -26.25 0.90
N LEU A 81 4.15 -25.04 1.45
CA LEU A 81 3.90 -24.82 2.88
C LEU A 81 2.57 -25.43 3.33
N LYS A 82 1.51 -25.22 2.54
CA LYS A 82 0.16 -25.69 2.87
C LYS A 82 0.06 -27.22 2.87
N HIS A 83 0.58 -27.87 1.83
CA HIS A 83 0.54 -29.34 1.71
C HIS A 83 1.32 -30.05 2.81
N ASN A 84 2.38 -29.43 3.33
CA ASN A 84 3.22 -29.99 4.38
C ASN A 84 2.85 -29.52 5.79
N GLY A 85 1.72 -28.82 5.96
CA GLY A 85 1.26 -28.37 7.28
C GLY A 85 2.14 -27.32 7.94
N LEU A 86 2.94 -26.59 7.17
CA LEU A 86 3.97 -25.64 7.67
C LEU A 86 3.44 -24.22 7.90
N LEU A 87 2.15 -23.99 7.66
CA LEU A 87 1.49 -22.71 7.96
C LEU A 87 1.20 -22.65 9.47
N VAL A 88 2.23 -22.37 10.27
CA VAL A 88 2.17 -22.33 11.73
C VAL A 88 2.35 -20.91 12.27
N SER A 89 1.91 -20.68 13.49
CA SER A 89 2.09 -19.39 14.17
C SER A 89 2.70 -19.59 15.54
N ASP A 90 3.63 -18.70 15.89
CA ASP A 90 4.29 -18.63 17.19
C ASP A 90 4.39 -17.15 17.60
N PRO A 91 3.59 -16.69 18.57
CA PRO A 91 3.62 -15.31 19.03
C PRO A 91 4.93 -14.89 19.69
N GLU A 92 5.68 -15.81 20.31
CA GLU A 92 6.93 -15.49 21.00
C GLU A 92 8.05 -15.17 20.01
N LEU A 93 7.97 -15.77 18.81
CA LEU A 93 8.91 -15.58 17.71
C LEU A 93 8.39 -14.64 16.62
N ASP A 94 7.22 -14.03 16.82
CA ASP A 94 6.48 -13.26 15.80
C ASP A 94 6.31 -14.01 14.46
N LEU A 95 6.14 -15.34 14.53
CA LEU A 95 5.88 -16.17 13.36
C LEU A 95 4.38 -16.14 13.05
N GLN A 96 4.03 -15.60 11.89
CA GLN A 96 2.67 -15.31 11.45
C GLN A 96 2.18 -16.17 10.27
N LEU A 97 2.94 -17.17 9.81
CA LEU A 97 2.58 -18.01 8.65
C LEU A 97 1.20 -18.69 8.78
N GLY A 98 0.77 -19.02 9.99
CA GLY A 98 -0.54 -19.59 10.28
C GLY A 98 -1.72 -18.71 9.86
N MET A 99 -1.52 -17.40 9.73
CA MET A 99 -2.53 -16.47 9.20
C MET A 99 -2.89 -16.76 7.73
N LEU A 100 -2.04 -17.51 7.01
CA LEU A 100 -2.22 -17.82 5.60
C LEU A 100 -3.01 -19.11 5.35
N LYS A 101 -3.38 -19.89 6.38
CA LYS A 101 -4.09 -21.19 6.22
C LYS A 101 -5.31 -21.13 5.28
N ASN A 102 -6.08 -20.04 5.41
CA ASN A 102 -7.32 -19.79 4.66
C ASN A 102 -7.17 -18.73 3.57
N LEU A 103 -5.94 -18.45 3.13
CA LEU A 103 -5.69 -17.49 2.07
C LEU A 103 -6.36 -17.95 0.76
N ASP A 104 -7.19 -17.06 0.19
CA ASP A 104 -7.60 -17.12 -1.21
C ASP A 104 -6.47 -16.56 -2.07
N VAL A 105 -5.70 -17.46 -2.70
CA VAL A 105 -4.55 -17.10 -3.53
C VAL A 105 -4.91 -16.27 -4.77
N LYS A 106 -6.19 -16.24 -5.18
CA LYS A 106 -6.64 -15.43 -6.33
C LYS A 106 -7.07 -14.03 -5.89
N ARG A 107 -7.55 -13.86 -4.67
CA ARG A 107 -8.13 -12.57 -4.20
C ARG A 107 -7.29 -11.85 -3.15
N GLY A 108 -6.46 -12.58 -2.41
CA GLY A 108 -5.79 -12.07 -1.21
C GLY A 108 -6.76 -11.87 -0.05
N PHE A 109 -6.35 -11.08 0.93
CA PHE A 109 -7.16 -10.73 2.09
C PHE A 109 -8.02 -9.49 1.85
N SER A 110 -9.27 -9.53 2.30
CA SER A 110 -10.07 -8.31 2.46
C SER A 110 -9.66 -7.61 3.74
N LEU A 111 -9.09 -6.41 3.64
CA LEU A 111 -8.72 -5.59 4.79
C LEU A 111 -9.76 -4.48 5.06
N ASP A 112 -11.03 -4.71 4.66
CA ASP A 112 -12.13 -3.75 4.85
C ASP A 112 -12.28 -3.36 6.33
N ARG A 113 -12.36 -2.06 6.57
CA ARG A 113 -12.55 -1.46 7.91
C ARG A 113 -13.79 -1.99 8.63
N ARG A 114 -14.83 -2.35 7.87
CA ARG A 114 -16.09 -2.89 8.42
C ARG A 114 -15.94 -4.31 8.95
N LEU A 115 -15.02 -5.08 8.36
CA LEU A 115 -14.66 -6.42 8.84
C LEU A 115 -13.59 -6.35 9.95
N SER A 116 -12.88 -5.22 10.06
CA SER A 116 -11.83 -4.99 11.07
C SER A 116 -12.33 -4.53 12.44
N MET A 117 -13.64 -4.58 12.72
CA MET A 117 -14.13 -4.38 14.10
C MET A 117 -13.63 -5.46 15.07
N LEU A 118 -12.94 -6.50 14.58
CA LEU A 118 -12.37 -7.60 15.35
C LEU A 118 -10.81 -7.58 15.44
N GLY A 119 -10.13 -6.57 14.89
CA GLY A 119 -8.66 -6.42 15.04
C GLY A 119 -7.96 -5.70 13.90
N SER A 120 -6.77 -5.16 14.18
CA SER A 120 -5.86 -4.59 13.18
C SER A 120 -5.35 -5.66 12.21
N PRO A 121 -5.25 -5.39 10.89
CA PRO A 121 -4.56 -6.28 9.95
C PRO A 121 -3.17 -6.67 10.45
N ARG A 122 -2.81 -7.94 10.26
CA ARG A 122 -1.44 -8.43 10.52
C ARG A 122 -0.55 -8.12 9.33
N GLU A 123 0.74 -7.89 9.58
CA GLU A 123 1.69 -7.47 8.56
C GLU A 123 1.77 -8.46 7.40
N ILE A 124 1.81 -9.77 7.69
CA ILE A 124 1.85 -10.81 6.67
C ILE A 124 0.64 -10.79 5.72
N GLN A 125 -0.53 -10.33 6.19
CA GLN A 125 -1.72 -10.18 5.35
C GLN A 125 -1.55 -9.04 4.34
N VAL A 126 -0.92 -7.95 4.77
CA VAL A 126 -0.57 -6.81 3.92
C VAL A 126 0.50 -7.24 2.92
N TRP A 127 1.50 -7.99 3.36
CA TRP A 127 2.60 -8.45 2.49
C TRP A 127 2.09 -9.31 1.34
N VAL A 128 1.25 -10.31 1.65
CA VAL A 128 0.62 -11.18 0.65
C VAL A 128 -0.32 -10.38 -0.27
N ASN A 129 -1.01 -9.37 0.26
CA ASN A 129 -1.81 -8.48 -0.57
C ASN A 129 -0.98 -7.71 -1.59
N ARG A 130 0.25 -7.27 -1.25
CA ARG A 130 1.13 -6.63 -2.26
C ARG A 130 1.39 -7.58 -3.42
N ILE A 131 1.71 -8.84 -3.15
CA ILE A 131 1.96 -9.85 -4.18
C ILE A 131 0.72 -10.09 -5.05
N ILE A 132 -0.42 -10.42 -4.41
CA ILE A 132 -1.63 -10.85 -5.13
C ILE A 132 -2.35 -9.67 -5.78
N LYS A 133 -2.53 -8.55 -5.06
CA LYS A 133 -3.37 -7.44 -5.52
C LYS A 133 -2.68 -6.56 -6.55
N LEU A 134 -1.36 -6.40 -6.47
CA LEU A 134 -0.61 -5.70 -7.53
C LEU A 134 -0.65 -6.51 -8.82
N ARG A 135 -0.44 -7.82 -8.73
CA ARG A 135 -0.62 -8.74 -9.85
C ARG A 135 -2.04 -8.65 -10.44
N ASN A 136 -3.07 -8.66 -9.60
CA ASN A 136 -4.45 -8.56 -10.05
C ASN A 136 -4.79 -7.20 -10.69
N ALA A 137 -4.16 -6.11 -10.23
CA ALA A 137 -4.34 -4.79 -10.81
C ALA A 137 -3.87 -4.73 -12.27
N LEU A 138 -2.84 -5.51 -12.65
CA LEU A 138 -2.41 -5.65 -14.05
C LEU A 138 -3.51 -6.25 -14.96
N TYR A 139 -4.49 -6.94 -14.38
CA TYR A 139 -5.63 -7.53 -15.09
C TYR A 139 -6.97 -6.84 -14.79
N GLY A 140 -6.93 -5.58 -14.33
CA GLY A 140 -8.14 -4.77 -14.13
C GLY A 140 -8.90 -5.05 -12.83
N VAL A 141 -8.32 -5.81 -11.89
CA VAL A 141 -8.91 -6.06 -10.57
C VAL A 141 -8.14 -5.28 -9.51
N PHE A 142 -8.64 -4.09 -9.19
CA PHE A 142 -7.93 -3.11 -8.37
C PHE A 142 -8.24 -3.22 -6.87
N PRO A 143 -7.27 -2.96 -5.98
CA PRO A 143 -7.53 -2.80 -4.55
C PRO A 143 -8.49 -1.63 -4.28
N ARG A 144 -9.42 -1.78 -3.33
CA ARG A 144 -10.45 -0.75 -3.06
C ARG A 144 -9.89 0.45 -2.30
N ASP A 145 -9.03 0.18 -1.31
CA ASP A 145 -8.25 1.19 -0.57
C ASP A 145 -6.77 0.82 -0.70
N PRO A 146 -6.08 1.19 -1.81
CA PRO A 146 -4.72 0.76 -2.09
C PRO A 146 -3.73 1.12 -0.97
N LEU A 147 -3.84 2.31 -0.39
CA LEU A 147 -2.98 2.74 0.73
C LEU A 147 -3.13 1.82 1.95
N ARG A 148 -4.35 1.37 2.25
CA ARG A 148 -4.58 0.42 3.36
C ARG A 148 -4.21 -1.00 2.98
N GLU A 149 -4.66 -1.46 1.81
CA GLU A 149 -4.51 -2.86 1.41
C GLU A 149 -3.07 -3.25 1.11
N LEU A 150 -2.24 -2.28 0.70
CA LEU A 150 -0.84 -2.47 0.37
C LEU A 150 0.09 -1.85 1.43
N GLY A 151 -0.34 -0.82 2.16
CA GLY A 151 0.55 -0.01 3.01
C GLY A 151 0.24 -0.02 4.50
N TYR A 152 -0.78 -0.74 4.98
CA TYR A 152 -1.11 -0.73 6.41
C TYR A 152 0.10 -1.15 7.26
N GLY A 153 0.40 -0.35 8.29
CA GLY A 153 1.56 -0.54 9.18
C GLY A 153 2.88 0.07 8.67
N MET A 154 2.95 0.57 7.43
CA MET A 154 4.14 1.22 6.91
C MET A 154 4.24 2.68 7.38
N SER A 155 5.38 3.05 7.97
CA SER A 155 5.66 4.42 8.40
C SER A 155 6.04 5.32 7.21
N LYS A 156 5.86 6.64 7.34
CA LYS A 156 6.32 7.61 6.33
C LYS A 156 7.85 7.63 6.19
N GLU A 157 8.56 7.25 7.25
CA GLU A 157 10.02 7.18 7.33
C GLU A 157 10.57 5.86 6.75
N ASP A 158 9.71 4.89 6.40
CA ASP A 158 10.14 3.67 5.72
C ASP A 158 10.63 4.02 4.31
N ARG A 159 11.83 3.54 3.95
CA ARG A 159 12.40 3.67 2.60
C ARG A 159 11.46 3.20 1.48
N LYS A 160 10.52 2.30 1.80
CA LYS A 160 9.53 1.74 0.86
C LYS A 160 8.29 2.62 0.69
N PHE A 161 8.06 3.57 1.58
CA PHE A 161 6.87 4.41 1.56
C PHE A 161 6.74 5.24 0.27
N PRO A 162 7.81 5.84 -0.29
CA PRO A 162 7.74 6.46 -1.62
C PRO A 162 7.34 5.47 -2.73
N MET A 163 7.79 4.21 -2.67
CA MET A 163 7.41 3.19 -3.66
C MET A 163 5.96 2.76 -3.51
N LEU A 164 5.43 2.72 -2.28
CA LEU A 164 4.01 2.56 -2.04
C LEU A 164 3.21 3.67 -2.73
N LEU A 165 3.59 4.94 -2.55
CA LEU A 165 2.87 6.05 -3.20
C LEU A 165 2.92 5.92 -4.73
N LYS A 166 4.09 5.64 -5.32
CA LYS A 166 4.21 5.38 -6.77
C LYS A 166 3.32 4.22 -7.24
N ALA A 167 3.25 3.13 -6.47
CA ALA A 167 2.36 2.01 -6.78
C ALA A 167 0.87 2.41 -6.70
N VAL A 168 0.48 3.19 -5.69
CA VAL A 168 -0.89 3.72 -5.59
C VAL A 168 -1.22 4.67 -6.75
N THR A 169 -0.30 5.56 -7.11
CA THR A 169 -0.40 6.43 -8.29
C THR A 169 -0.69 5.59 -9.54
N ARG A 170 0.11 4.54 -9.77
CA ARG A 170 -0.10 3.64 -10.91
C ARG A 170 -1.48 2.95 -10.86
N VAL A 171 -1.93 2.47 -9.69
CA VAL A 171 -3.30 1.92 -9.55
C VAL A 171 -4.34 2.96 -9.95
N TYR A 172 -4.17 4.22 -9.56
CA TYR A 172 -5.10 5.31 -9.86
C TYR A 172 -5.06 5.81 -11.30
N GLU A 173 -3.93 5.68 -12.00
CA GLU A 173 -3.88 5.85 -13.46
C GLU A 173 -4.76 4.82 -14.18
N MET A 174 -4.77 3.58 -13.70
CA MET A 174 -5.55 2.48 -14.29
C MET A 174 -7.01 2.47 -13.83
N SER A 175 -7.29 3.00 -12.63
CA SER A 175 -8.62 3.06 -12.03
C SER A 175 -8.78 4.39 -11.28
N PRO A 176 -9.33 5.43 -11.93
CA PRO A 176 -9.43 6.75 -11.35
C PRO A 176 -10.09 6.74 -9.95
N PRO A 177 -9.47 7.38 -8.94
CA PRO A 177 -9.94 7.39 -7.55
C PRO A 177 -11.10 8.34 -7.34
N THR A 178 -11.68 8.32 -6.14
CA THR A 178 -12.53 9.43 -5.70
C THR A 178 -11.70 10.66 -5.35
N VAL A 179 -12.34 11.83 -5.32
CA VAL A 179 -11.73 13.10 -4.88
C VAL A 179 -11.00 12.95 -3.54
N GLU A 180 -11.58 12.26 -2.56
CA GLU A 180 -10.97 12.08 -1.23
C GLU A 180 -9.73 11.18 -1.28
N ALA A 181 -9.80 10.10 -2.06
CA ALA A 181 -8.69 9.17 -2.22
C ALA A 181 -7.52 9.82 -2.98
N LEU A 182 -7.80 10.63 -4.02
CA LEU A 182 -6.78 11.40 -4.71
C LEU A 182 -6.18 12.48 -3.80
N ALA A 183 -7.02 13.26 -3.11
CA ALA A 183 -6.58 14.30 -2.19
C ALA A 183 -5.63 13.73 -1.12
N LYS A 184 -5.94 12.54 -0.59
CA LYS A 184 -5.08 11.85 0.37
C LYS A 184 -3.72 11.45 -0.24
N LEU A 185 -3.70 10.95 -1.48
CA LEU A 185 -2.45 10.63 -2.18
C LEU A 185 -1.61 11.90 -2.38
N LEU A 186 -2.20 12.96 -2.93
CA LEU A 186 -1.54 14.23 -3.18
C LEU A 186 -0.94 14.83 -1.90
N TYR A 187 -1.72 14.82 -0.81
CA TYR A 187 -1.24 15.25 0.51
C TYR A 187 0.00 14.46 0.95
N LEU A 188 -0.01 13.13 0.82
CA LEU A 188 1.13 12.29 1.20
C LEU A 188 2.35 12.51 0.30
N GLU A 189 2.16 12.66 -1.01
CA GLU A 189 3.24 12.97 -1.94
C GLU A 189 3.90 14.32 -1.60
N MET A 190 3.08 15.35 -1.33
CA MET A 190 3.57 16.68 -0.96
C MET A 190 4.33 16.67 0.35
N GLU A 191 3.84 15.97 1.37
CA GLU A 191 4.47 15.84 2.69
C GLU A 191 5.85 15.16 2.62
N LEU A 192 6.05 14.24 1.68
CA LEU A 192 7.34 13.61 1.42
C LEU A 192 8.26 14.44 0.52
N GLY A 193 7.83 15.64 0.11
CA GLY A 193 8.57 16.45 -0.84
C GLY A 193 8.57 15.90 -2.28
N LEU A 194 7.73 14.91 -2.61
CA LEU A 194 7.59 14.39 -3.98
C LEU A 194 6.85 15.39 -4.87
N ASP A 195 6.99 15.22 -6.19
CA ASP A 195 6.16 15.96 -7.15
C ASP A 195 4.79 15.27 -7.26
N PRO A 196 3.68 15.97 -6.96
CA PRO A 196 2.39 15.31 -6.86
C PRO A 196 1.83 14.91 -8.23
N SER A 197 1.18 13.75 -8.25
CA SER A 197 0.69 13.12 -9.48
C SER A 197 -0.57 13.80 -10.01
N LYS A 198 -0.54 14.29 -11.25
CA LYS A 198 -1.72 14.86 -11.92
C LYS A 198 -2.61 13.74 -12.47
N LEU A 199 -3.57 13.30 -11.66
CA LEU A 199 -4.46 12.19 -11.99
C LEU A 199 -5.92 12.62 -12.16
N PRO A 200 -6.70 11.93 -13.02
CA PRO A 200 -8.14 12.17 -13.13
C PRO A 200 -8.88 11.71 -11.86
N CYS A 201 -10.00 12.36 -11.57
CA CYS A 201 -10.95 11.97 -10.53
C CYS A 201 -12.17 11.30 -11.15
N ARG A 202 -12.63 10.18 -10.58
CA ARG A 202 -13.84 9.48 -11.05
C ARG A 202 -15.14 10.24 -10.76
N ASN A 203 -15.20 10.96 -9.65
CA ASN A 203 -16.41 11.63 -9.15
C ASN A 203 -16.22 13.16 -9.02
N GLY A 204 -15.32 13.75 -9.81
CA GLY A 204 -15.02 15.15 -9.68
C GLY A 204 -13.89 15.62 -10.59
N ARG A 205 -13.35 16.77 -10.28
CA ARG A 205 -12.15 17.35 -10.90
C ARG A 205 -11.10 17.60 -9.83
N CYS A 206 -9.82 17.49 -10.19
CA CYS A 206 -8.75 17.99 -9.35
C CYS A 206 -7.77 18.82 -10.18
N GLU A 207 -7.63 20.08 -9.80
CA GLU A 207 -6.87 21.08 -10.54
C GLU A 207 -5.71 21.59 -9.69
N GLU A 208 -4.56 21.79 -10.31
CA GLU A 208 -3.42 22.41 -9.66
C GLU A 208 -3.70 23.90 -9.40
N ILE A 209 -3.33 24.38 -8.21
CA ILE A 209 -3.46 25.77 -7.80
C ILE A 209 -2.09 26.33 -7.43
N LEU A 210 -1.80 27.56 -7.87
CA LEU A 210 -0.56 28.28 -7.55
C LEU A 210 -0.71 29.23 -6.36
N SER A 211 -1.93 29.33 -5.83
CA SER A 211 -2.23 30.10 -4.62
C SER A 211 -3.43 29.47 -3.93
N LEU A 212 -3.44 29.51 -2.59
CA LEU A 212 -4.49 28.90 -1.77
C LEU A 212 -5.87 29.54 -2.01
N GLY A 213 -5.91 30.83 -2.35
CA GLY A 213 -7.14 31.62 -2.45
C GLY A 213 -7.84 31.77 -1.09
N SER A 214 -9.12 32.15 -1.11
CA SER A 214 -9.94 32.14 0.11
C SER A 214 -10.30 30.70 0.48
N VAL A 215 -10.10 30.36 1.76
CA VAL A 215 -10.53 29.12 2.42
C VAL A 215 -11.64 29.38 3.44
N GLU A 216 -12.35 30.48 3.29
CA GLU A 216 -13.51 30.79 4.12
C GLU A 216 -14.59 29.70 3.96
N GLY A 217 -15.10 29.17 5.08
CA GLY A 217 -16.06 28.06 5.09
C GLY A 217 -15.44 26.67 4.95
N PHE A 218 -14.11 26.54 4.94
CA PHE A 218 -13.41 25.26 5.05
C PHE A 218 -13.07 24.92 6.51
N GLU A 219 -13.09 23.64 6.83
CA GLU A 219 -12.47 23.09 8.03
C GLU A 219 -10.98 22.83 7.78
N VAL A 220 -10.13 23.24 8.72
CA VAL A 220 -8.69 22.99 8.69
C VAL A 220 -8.43 21.61 9.33
N VAL A 221 -7.99 20.65 8.52
CA VAL A 221 -7.68 19.28 8.96
C VAL A 221 -6.20 19.11 9.31
N ASN A 222 -5.31 19.83 8.61
CA ASN A 222 -3.90 19.94 8.95
C ASN A 222 -3.39 21.34 8.58
N SER A 223 -2.56 21.94 9.45
CA SER A 223 -2.01 23.29 9.30
C SER A 223 -0.46 23.32 9.30
N GLY A 224 0.19 22.21 8.96
CA GLY A 224 1.65 22.09 8.82
C GLY A 224 2.24 22.86 7.62
N ASP A 225 3.33 22.35 7.03
CA ASP A 225 3.81 22.86 5.73
C ASP A 225 2.79 22.58 4.63
N VAL A 226 2.31 21.33 4.58
CA VAL A 226 1.21 20.94 3.70
C VAL A 226 -0.09 21.11 4.47
N GLU A 227 -0.83 22.13 4.09
CA GLU A 227 -2.16 22.41 4.63
C GLU A 227 -3.23 21.59 3.93
N LEU A 228 -4.22 21.17 4.70
CA LEU A 228 -5.32 20.35 4.23
C LEU A 228 -6.64 20.92 4.72
N TYR A 229 -7.48 21.33 3.76
CA TYR A 229 -8.75 22.00 4.00
C TYR A 229 -9.90 21.20 3.40
N TYR A 230 -11.00 21.06 4.15
CA TYR A 230 -12.19 20.33 3.73
C TYR A 230 -13.42 21.23 3.77
N ARG A 231 -14.24 21.21 2.71
CA ARG A 231 -15.58 21.81 2.71
C ARG A 231 -16.63 20.73 2.56
N PHE A 232 -17.66 20.79 3.39
CA PHE A 232 -18.72 19.78 3.49
C PHE A 232 -20.07 20.34 3.02
N LYS A 233 -20.90 19.49 2.38
CA LYS A 233 -22.22 19.91 1.86
C LYS A 233 -23.22 20.25 2.96
N GLU A 234 -23.13 19.55 4.10
CA GLU A 234 -24.02 19.65 5.26
C GLU A 234 -23.26 19.20 6.52
N GLY A 235 -22.16 19.88 6.83
CA GLY A 235 -21.28 19.51 7.94
C GLY A 235 -22.00 19.54 9.30
N LYS A 236 -21.91 18.45 10.06
CA LYS A 236 -22.33 18.38 11.46
C LYS A 236 -21.08 18.33 12.33
N HIS A 237 -21.01 19.19 13.33
CA HIS A 237 -19.91 19.15 14.28
C HIS A 237 -20.22 18.14 15.39
N LEU A 238 -19.24 17.29 15.68
CA LEU A 238 -19.17 16.51 16.91
C LEU A 238 -18.11 17.12 17.80
N ASP A 239 -18.53 17.64 18.93
CA ASP A 239 -17.63 18.08 19.98
C ASP A 239 -17.23 16.86 20.83
N SER A 240 -15.93 16.72 21.09
CA SER A 240 -15.36 15.71 21.98
C SER A 240 -14.36 16.36 22.94
N PRO A 241 -14.01 15.71 24.07
CA PRO A 241 -12.98 16.20 24.97
C PRO A 241 -11.60 16.42 24.32
N TRP A 242 -11.38 15.78 23.17
CA TRP A 242 -10.12 15.83 22.42
C TRP A 242 -10.16 16.79 21.23
N GLY A 243 -11.27 17.51 21.04
CA GLY A 243 -11.46 18.47 19.96
C GLY A 243 -12.79 18.30 19.23
N ARG A 244 -12.99 19.17 18.24
CA ARG A 244 -14.16 19.16 17.35
C ARG A 244 -13.81 18.45 16.05
N ILE A 245 -14.73 17.61 15.58
CA ILE A 245 -14.65 16.93 14.29
C ILE A 245 -15.88 17.30 13.47
N THR A 246 -15.71 17.78 12.24
CA THR A 246 -16.84 17.92 11.32
C THR A 246 -17.08 16.61 10.57
N MET A 247 -18.32 16.13 10.63
CA MET A 247 -18.79 15.00 9.86
C MET A 247 -19.65 15.51 8.69
N GLY A 248 -19.42 14.94 7.52
CA GLY A 248 -20.23 15.23 6.34
C GLY A 248 -19.60 14.64 5.10
N GLU A 249 -20.30 14.71 3.98
CA GLU A 249 -19.71 14.39 2.67
C GLU A 249 -18.84 15.56 2.20
N PRO A 250 -17.53 15.36 1.98
CA PRO A 250 -16.67 16.41 1.45
C PRO A 250 -17.04 16.67 -0.02
N VAL A 251 -17.28 17.95 -0.31
CA VAL A 251 -17.58 18.45 -1.66
C VAL A 251 -16.39 19.12 -2.30
N GLU A 252 -15.44 19.58 -1.48
CA GLU A 252 -14.21 20.20 -1.95
C GLU A 252 -13.09 19.97 -0.93
N ILE A 253 -11.90 19.64 -1.44
CA ILE A 253 -10.70 19.43 -0.65
C ILE A 253 -9.57 20.23 -1.29
N VAL A 254 -8.87 21.03 -0.48
CA VAL A 254 -7.71 21.79 -0.90
C VAL A 254 -6.48 21.30 -0.15
N ILE A 255 -5.44 20.95 -0.91
CA ILE A 255 -4.12 20.57 -0.41
C ILE A 255 -3.13 21.63 -0.87
N PHE A 256 -2.34 22.23 0.00
CA PHE A 256 -1.42 23.30 -0.39
C PHE A 256 -0.12 23.26 0.41
N SER A 257 1.04 23.27 -0.25
CA SER A 257 2.33 23.39 0.42
C SER A 257 2.76 24.85 0.44
N LYS A 258 3.03 25.36 1.64
CA LYS A 258 3.55 26.71 1.85
C LYS A 258 4.95 26.86 1.25
N GLU A 259 5.82 25.87 1.49
CA GLU A 259 7.18 25.85 0.98
C GLU A 259 7.20 25.85 -0.56
N LYS A 260 6.44 24.96 -1.20
CA LYS A 260 6.41 24.83 -2.67
C LYS A 260 5.52 25.87 -3.35
N LYS A 261 4.71 26.64 -2.60
CA LYS A 261 3.75 27.64 -3.11
C LYS A 261 2.83 27.09 -4.21
N ARG A 262 2.42 25.83 -4.07
CA ARG A 262 1.51 25.15 -5.00
C ARG A 262 0.69 24.12 -4.26
N GLY A 263 -0.42 23.72 -4.89
CA GLY A 263 -1.34 22.77 -4.31
C GLY A 263 -2.33 22.23 -5.33
N PHE A 264 -3.37 21.61 -4.82
CA PHE A 264 -4.44 21.02 -5.60
C PHE A 264 -5.79 21.36 -4.97
N ARG A 265 -6.76 21.67 -5.81
CA ARG A 265 -8.17 21.84 -5.45
C ARG A 265 -8.97 20.73 -6.11
N CYS A 266 -9.43 19.79 -5.30
CA CYS A 266 -10.27 18.70 -5.77
C CYS A 266 -11.74 18.98 -5.42
N VAL A 267 -12.60 19.06 -6.43
CA VAL A 267 -14.03 19.40 -6.31
C VAL A 267 -14.87 18.22 -6.80
N ARG A 268 -15.84 17.81 -6.00
CA ARG A 268 -16.81 16.76 -6.36
C ARG A 268 -17.84 17.30 -7.36
N SER A 269 -18.20 16.49 -8.36
CA SER A 269 -19.26 16.80 -9.34
C SER A 269 -20.63 16.34 -8.87
#